data_AF-A0A953W450-F1
#
_entry.id   AF-A0A953W450-F1
#
_cell.length_a   1.000
_cell.length_b   1.000
_cell.length_c   1.000
_cell.angle_alpha   90.00
_cell.angle_beta   90.00
_cell.angle_gamma   90.00
#
_symmetry.space_group_name_H-M   'P 1'
#
loop_
_entity.id
_entity.type
_entity.pdbx_description
1 polymer ?
#
loop_
_entity_poly.entity_id
_entity_poly.type
_entity_poly.pdbx_seq_one_letter_code
_entity_poly.pdbx_strand_id
1 'polypeptide(L)'
;MLGTLIQIVGPMFLVAVALEAVSVFAEQWGAARSPDEEKPKHNALALLAFVLTLLTPGLLLAHGYVATHGQGQSLVLIAVGLPVAAVLVGALLGAIVGAAVRGAAPLMRMLALPLDIVAFAAAVYATSETIQILIQAAQNGGVVHVTP
;
A
#
# COMPACT_ATOMS: atom_id res chain seq x y z
N MET A 1 13.20 -18.45 5.17
CA MET A 1 11.89 -17.76 5.35
C MET A 1 11.62 -16.74 4.25
N LEU A 2 12.50 -15.75 4.00
CA LEU A 2 12.26 -14.74 2.96
C LEU A 2 12.09 -15.33 1.55
N GLY A 3 12.93 -16.30 1.15
CA GLY A 3 12.79 -16.97 -0.14
C GLY A 3 11.44 -17.69 -0.31
N THR A 4 10.99 -18.39 0.73
CA THR A 4 9.67 -19.04 0.78
C THR A 4 8.53 -18.04 0.69
N LEU A 5 8.64 -16.91 1.40
CA LEU A 5 7.65 -15.83 1.31
C LEU A 5 7.56 -15.32 -0.13
N ILE A 6 8.69 -14.98 -0.76
CA ILE A 6 8.74 -14.50 -2.15
C ILE A 6 8.13 -15.50 -3.13
N GLN A 7 8.35 -16.80 -2.93
CA GLN A 7 7.74 -17.84 -3.75
C GLN A 7 6.22 -17.88 -3.62
N ILE A 8 5.68 -17.54 -2.45
CA ILE A 8 4.24 -17.59 -2.16
C ILE A 8 3.52 -16.31 -2.60
N VAL A 9 4.01 -15.14 -2.18
CA VAL A 9 3.36 -13.84 -2.46
C VAL A 9 3.87 -13.18 -3.74
N GLY A 10 4.90 -13.75 -4.36
CA GLY A 10 5.53 -13.19 -5.56
C GLY A 10 6.47 -12.00 -5.28
N PRO A 11 7.43 -11.73 -6.18
CA PRO A 11 8.36 -10.61 -6.03
C PRO A 11 7.67 -9.25 -6.15
N MET A 12 6.61 -9.16 -6.96
CA MET A 12 5.88 -7.91 -7.18
C MET A 12 5.11 -7.44 -5.96
N PHE A 13 4.70 -8.34 -5.08
CA PHE A 13 4.13 -7.96 -3.78
C PHE A 13 5.13 -7.14 -2.97
N LEU A 14 6.40 -7.54 -2.90
CA LEU A 14 7.42 -6.79 -2.19
C LEU A 14 7.70 -5.42 -2.83
N VAL A 15 7.70 -5.37 -4.17
CA VAL A 15 7.84 -4.11 -4.91
C VAL A 15 6.67 -3.17 -4.59
N ALA A 16 5.44 -3.67 -4.62
CA ALA A 16 4.25 -2.88 -4.30
C ALA A 16 4.27 -2.39 -2.84
N VAL A 17 4.67 -3.23 -1.88
CA VAL A 17 4.84 -2.85 -0.47
C VAL A 17 5.90 -1.75 -0.31
N ALA A 18 7.02 -1.84 -1.05
CA ALA A 18 8.05 -0.81 -1.01
C ALA A 18 7.57 0.52 -1.62
N LEU A 19 6.86 0.46 -2.74
CA LEU A 19 6.26 1.64 -3.37
C LEU A 19 5.21 2.29 -2.48
N GLU A 20 4.40 1.50 -1.77
CA GLU A 20 3.44 1.99 -0.78
C GLU A 20 4.15 2.78 0.34
N ALA A 21 5.24 2.24 0.90
CA ALA A 21 6.03 2.96 1.90
C ALA A 21 6.57 4.30 1.37
N VAL A 22 7.06 4.32 0.12
CA VAL A 22 7.56 5.54 -0.53
C VAL A 22 6.44 6.55 -0.79
N SER A 23 5.26 6.06 -1.16
CA SER A 23 4.09 6.92 -1.39
C SER A 23 3.64 7.61 -0.11
N VAL A 24 3.40 6.82 0.94
CA VAL A 24 3.00 7.33 2.26
C VAL A 24 4.07 8.25 2.84
N PHE A 25 5.36 7.96 2.60
CA PHE A 25 6.44 8.86 2.97
C PHE A 25 6.33 10.23 2.30
N ALA A 26 6.08 10.27 0.99
CA ALA A 26 5.92 11.52 0.26
C ALA A 26 4.66 12.29 0.70
N GLU A 27 3.55 11.59 0.96
CA GLU A 27 2.33 12.18 1.54
C GLU A 27 2.62 12.87 2.87
N GLN A 28 3.24 12.17 3.83
CA GLN A 28 3.48 12.72 5.17
C GLN A 28 4.54 13.82 5.17
N TRP A 29 5.57 13.74 4.31
CA TRP A 29 6.51 14.84 4.13
C TRP A 29 5.78 16.06 3.57
N GLY A 30 4.98 15.89 2.52
CA GLY A 30 4.17 16.95 1.94
C GLY A 30 3.17 17.54 2.95
N ALA A 31 2.67 16.75 3.89
CA ALA A 31 1.70 17.18 4.90
C ALA A 31 2.29 18.09 5.99
N ALA A 32 3.62 18.16 6.16
CA ALA A 32 4.25 19.08 7.12
C ALA A 32 4.03 20.55 6.69
N ARG A 33 3.04 21.22 7.29
CA ARG A 33 2.62 22.60 6.98
C ARG A 33 3.23 23.62 7.94
N SER A 34 3.43 24.85 7.47
CA SER A 34 3.28 26.04 8.31
C SER A 34 1.80 26.49 8.31
N PRO A 35 1.29 27.08 9.40
CA PRO A 35 -0.12 27.48 9.53
C PRO A 35 -0.64 28.40 8.39
N ASP A 36 0.25 29.14 7.73
CA ASP A 36 -0.11 30.15 6.72
C ASP A 36 -0.49 29.56 5.34
N GLU A 37 -0.33 28.26 5.13
CA GLU A 37 -0.58 27.60 3.83
C GLU A 37 -1.98 26.94 3.70
N GLU A 38 -2.83 27.06 4.72
CA GLU A 38 -4.16 26.42 4.74
C GLU A 38 -5.16 27.10 3.79
N LYS A 39 -5.16 26.68 2.52
CA LYS A 39 -6.34 26.80 1.66
C LYS A 39 -7.05 25.44 1.61
N PRO A 40 -8.33 25.34 2.01
CA PRO A 40 -9.08 24.10 1.92
C PRO A 40 -9.34 23.80 0.44
N LYS A 41 -8.68 22.76 -0.11
CA LYS A 41 -8.97 22.26 -1.46
C LYS A 41 -9.86 21.03 -1.36
N HIS A 42 -11.16 21.23 -1.48
CA HIS A 42 -12.13 20.17 -1.72
C HIS A 42 -12.10 19.82 -3.21
N ASN A 43 -11.09 19.05 -3.64
CA ASN A 43 -10.90 18.69 -5.04
C ASN A 43 -10.97 17.17 -5.22
N ALA A 44 -11.54 16.72 -6.35
CA ALA A 44 -11.66 15.31 -6.72
C ALA A 44 -10.32 14.53 -6.65
N LEU A 45 -9.18 15.22 -6.86
CA LEU A 45 -7.85 14.64 -6.72
C LEU A 45 -7.49 14.25 -5.28
N ALA A 46 -7.97 14.99 -4.28
CA ALA A 46 -7.75 14.64 -2.88
C ALA A 46 -8.60 13.42 -2.48
N LEU A 47 -9.81 13.30 -3.04
CA LEU A 47 -10.63 12.10 -2.87
C LEU A 47 -9.96 10.89 -3.55
N LEU A 48 -9.43 11.07 -4.76
CA LEU A 48 -8.69 10.01 -5.45
C LEU A 48 -7.49 9.55 -4.62
N ALA A 49 -6.65 10.48 -4.14
CA ALA A 49 -5.52 10.15 -3.27
C ALA A 49 -5.99 9.32 -2.07
N PHE A 50 -6.99 9.82 -1.32
CA PHE A 50 -7.55 9.11 -0.17
C PHE A 50 -8.03 7.69 -0.50
N VAL A 51 -8.68 7.50 -1.64
CA VAL A 51 -9.13 6.17 -2.09
C VAL A 51 -7.92 5.27 -2.38
N LEU A 52 -6.88 5.78 -3.04
CA LEU A 52 -5.68 5.00 -3.33
C LEU A 52 -4.93 4.62 -2.04
N THR A 53 -4.74 5.56 -1.11
CA THR A 53 -4.11 5.30 0.21
C THR A 53 -4.85 4.24 1.02
N LEU A 54 -6.18 4.09 0.82
CA LEU A 54 -6.96 3.05 1.48
C LEU A 54 -6.90 1.71 0.73
N LEU A 55 -7.05 1.74 -0.59
CA LEU A 55 -7.16 0.53 -1.41
C LEU A 55 -5.83 -0.20 -1.58
N THR A 56 -4.70 0.52 -1.74
CA THR A 56 -3.39 -0.10 -1.95
C THR A 56 -2.99 -1.05 -0.81
N PRO A 57 -2.96 -0.61 0.47
CA PRO A 57 -2.65 -1.53 1.57
C PRO A 57 -3.75 -2.58 1.75
N GLY A 58 -5.02 -2.26 1.48
CA GLY A 58 -6.14 -3.21 1.54
C GLY A 58 -5.96 -4.39 0.57
N LEU A 59 -5.57 -4.12 -0.67
CA LEU A 59 -5.27 -5.14 -1.68
C LEU A 59 -4.09 -6.00 -1.25
N LEU A 60 -3.00 -5.38 -0.79
CA LEU A 60 -1.81 -6.10 -0.35
C LEU A 60 -2.09 -6.99 0.87
N LEU A 61 -2.90 -6.52 1.82
CA LEU A 61 -3.34 -7.32 2.98
C LEU A 61 -4.15 -8.53 2.53
N ALA A 62 -5.13 -8.32 1.64
CA ALA A 62 -5.96 -9.40 1.12
C ALA A 62 -5.11 -10.45 0.39
N HIS A 63 -4.19 -10.02 -0.47
CA HIS A 63 -3.27 -10.92 -1.17
C HIS A 63 -2.35 -11.67 -0.21
N GLY A 64 -1.70 -10.96 0.74
CA GLY A 64 -0.84 -11.59 1.72
C GLY A 64 -1.55 -12.68 2.51
N TYR A 65 -2.81 -12.44 2.91
CA TYR A 65 -3.64 -13.43 3.60
C TYR A 65 -4.03 -14.62 2.71
N VAL A 66 -4.54 -14.35 1.50
CA VAL A 66 -5.00 -15.42 0.58
C VAL A 66 -3.83 -16.29 0.12
N ALA A 67 -2.71 -15.67 -0.29
CA ALA A 67 -1.54 -16.39 -0.77
C ALA A 67 -0.90 -17.28 0.30
N THR A 68 -0.94 -16.85 1.57
CA THR A 68 -0.40 -17.64 2.69
C THR A 68 -1.46 -18.49 3.41
N HIS A 69 -2.67 -18.60 2.84
CA HIS A 69 -3.73 -19.41 3.42
C HIS A 69 -3.30 -20.89 3.49
N GLY A 70 -3.36 -21.49 4.68
CA GLY A 70 -2.89 -22.87 4.92
C GLY A 70 -1.37 -23.01 5.15
N GLN A 71 -0.61 -21.93 5.14
CA GLN A 71 0.81 -21.92 5.49
C GLN A 71 1.02 -21.76 7.01
N GLY A 72 2.26 -21.91 7.48
CA GLY A 72 2.60 -21.69 8.88
C GLY A 72 2.30 -20.26 9.36
N GLN A 73 1.85 -20.10 10.60
CA GLN A 73 1.44 -18.81 11.19
C GLN A 73 2.47 -17.69 11.02
N SER A 74 3.77 -18.02 11.09
CA SER A 74 4.84 -17.04 10.91
C SER A 74 4.87 -16.43 9.50
N LEU A 75 4.56 -17.19 8.45
CA LEU A 75 4.50 -16.68 7.08
C LEU A 75 3.29 -15.77 6.89
N VAL A 76 2.14 -16.14 7.45
CA VAL A 76 0.92 -15.32 7.45
C VAL A 76 1.18 -13.98 8.14
N LEU A 77 1.76 -14.01 9.34
CA LEU A 77 2.10 -12.81 10.11
C LEU A 77 3.03 -11.88 9.35
N ILE A 78 4.04 -12.42 8.66
CA ILE A 78 4.97 -11.59 7.88
C ILE A 78 4.27 -11.02 6.64
N ALA A 79 3.52 -11.84 5.89
CA ALA A 79 2.85 -11.41 4.66
C ALA A 79 1.80 -10.33 4.93
N VAL A 80 0.99 -10.48 5.97
CA VAL A 80 -0.04 -9.51 6.37
C VAL A 80 0.57 -8.33 7.13
N GLY A 81 1.65 -8.55 7.88
CA GLY A 81 2.31 -7.48 8.63
C GLY A 81 3.12 -6.52 7.76
N LEU A 82 3.65 -6.97 6.62
CA LEU A 82 4.53 -6.17 5.77
C LEU A 82 3.86 -4.89 5.23
N PRO A 83 2.64 -4.93 4.66
CA PRO A 83 1.96 -3.72 4.20
C PRO A 83 1.68 -2.74 5.35
N VAL A 84 1.28 -3.24 6.52
CA VAL A 84 1.04 -2.40 7.71
C VAL A 84 2.33 -1.72 8.16
N ALA A 85 3.42 -2.49 8.26
CA ALA A 85 4.73 -1.98 8.62
C ALA A 85 5.22 -0.93 7.61
N ALA A 86 5.01 -1.17 6.31
CA ALA A 86 5.38 -0.24 5.24
C ALA A 86 4.66 1.11 5.36
N VAL A 87 3.33 1.10 5.57
CA VAL A 87 2.56 2.33 5.80
C VAL A 87 3.06 3.07 7.04
N LEU A 88 3.24 2.36 8.17
CA LEU A 88 3.71 2.97 9.41
C LEU A 88 5.12 3.57 9.29
N VAL A 89 6.05 2.84 8.67
CA VAL A 89 7.43 3.29 8.47
C VAL A 89 7.47 4.47 7.49
N GLY A 90 6.77 4.37 6.36
CA GLY A 90 6.64 5.47 5.41
C GLY A 90 6.09 6.72 6.08
N ALA A 91 5.00 6.58 6.84
CA ALA A 91 4.37 7.69 7.52
C ALA A 91 5.26 8.35 8.56
N LEU A 92 5.89 7.54 9.42
CA LEU A 92 6.79 8.02 10.47
C LEU A 92 7.99 8.76 9.88
N LEU A 93 8.66 8.16 8.89
CA LEU A 93 9.81 8.77 8.24
C LEU A 93 9.41 10.04 7.49
N GLY A 94 8.28 10.03 6.79
CA GLY A 94 7.78 11.19 6.06
C GLY A 94 7.47 12.35 7.00
N ALA A 95 6.86 12.08 8.15
CA ALA A 95 6.59 13.08 9.17
C ALA A 95 7.88 13.67 9.78
N ILE A 96 8.85 12.81 10.13
CA ILE A 96 10.15 13.24 10.66
C ILE A 96 10.89 14.11 9.64
N VAL A 97 11.00 13.64 8.39
CA VAL A 97 11.69 14.36 7.32
C VAL A 97 10.95 15.64 6.96
N GLY A 98 9.62 15.63 6.94
CA GLY A 98 8.81 16.84 6.71
C GLY A 98 8.96 17.88 7.81
N ALA A 99 9.08 17.46 9.07
CA ALA A 99 9.37 18.38 10.17
C ALA A 99 10.77 19.00 10.05
N ALA A 100 11.77 18.22 9.63
CA ALA A 100 13.16 18.64 9.50
C ALA A 100 13.46 19.45 8.22
N VAL A 101 12.83 19.10 7.09
CA VAL A 101 13.12 19.60 5.74
C VAL A 101 11.86 20.15 5.08
N ARG A 102 11.31 21.21 5.68
CA ARG A 102 10.05 21.85 5.23
C ARG A 102 10.13 22.42 3.81
N GLY A 103 11.33 22.83 3.37
CA GLY A 103 11.54 23.45 2.05
C GLY A 103 11.20 22.55 0.86
N ALA A 104 11.19 21.22 1.04
CA ALA A 104 10.84 20.27 -0.01
C ALA A 104 9.35 19.83 0.02
N ALA A 105 8.56 20.29 1.00
CA ALA A 105 7.16 19.90 1.14
C ALA A 105 6.31 20.18 -0.12
N PRO A 106 6.47 21.31 -0.85
CA PRO A 106 5.71 21.55 -2.08
C PRO A 106 5.99 20.51 -3.18
N LEU A 107 7.24 20.09 -3.32
CA LEU A 107 7.63 19.07 -4.30
C LEU A 107 7.06 17.70 -3.91
N MET A 108 7.11 17.33 -2.63
CA MET A 108 6.54 16.07 -2.16
C MET A 108 5.03 16.01 -2.32
N ARG A 109 4.32 17.13 -2.09
CA ARG A 109 2.88 17.24 -2.39
C ARG A 109 2.57 16.99 -3.87
N MET A 110 3.44 17.45 -4.77
CA MET A 110 3.27 17.24 -6.21
C MET A 110 3.53 15.78 -6.60
N LEU A 111 4.44 15.09 -5.89
CA LEU A 111 4.80 13.70 -6.14
C LEU A 111 3.86 12.68 -5.47
N ALA A 112 3.19 13.04 -4.38
CA ALA A 112 2.35 12.13 -3.60
C ALA A 112 1.34 11.37 -4.46
N LEU A 113 0.45 12.09 -5.17
CA LEU A 113 -0.56 11.45 -6.02
C LEU A 113 0.04 10.58 -7.14
N PRO A 114 1.04 11.02 -7.92
CA PRO A 114 1.73 10.14 -8.87
C PRO A 114 2.31 8.87 -8.24
N LEU A 115 2.89 8.99 -7.04
CA LEU A 115 3.43 7.83 -6.30
C LEU A 115 2.31 6.89 -5.85
N ASP A 116 1.17 7.42 -5.40
CA ASP A 116 0.00 6.61 -5.00
C ASP A 116 -0.53 5.82 -6.20
N ILE A 117 -0.59 6.46 -7.37
CA ILE A 117 -1.05 5.80 -8.61
C ILE A 117 -0.08 4.67 -8.99
N VAL A 118 1.23 4.89 -8.88
CA VAL A 118 2.24 3.87 -9.19
C VAL A 118 2.21 2.72 -8.18
N ALA A 119 2.11 3.02 -6.89
CA ALA A 119 2.00 2.03 -5.82
C ALA A 119 0.72 1.19 -6.00
N PHE A 120 -0.42 1.84 -6.28
CA PHE A 120 -1.67 1.17 -6.55
C PHE A 120 -1.60 0.28 -7.79
N ALA A 121 -1.04 0.77 -8.90
CA ALA A 121 -0.88 -0.02 -10.12
C ALA A 121 0.00 -1.27 -9.88
N ALA A 122 1.09 -1.11 -9.14
CA ALA A 122 1.94 -2.22 -8.74
C ALA A 122 1.20 -3.22 -7.84
N ALA A 123 0.39 -2.74 -6.89
CA ALA A 123 -0.43 -3.59 -6.05
C ALA A 123 -1.47 -4.35 -6.88
N VAL A 124 -2.23 -3.70 -7.75
CA VAL A 124 -3.19 -4.37 -8.65
C VAL A 124 -2.52 -5.46 -9.49
N TYR A 125 -1.33 -5.18 -10.02
CA TYR A 125 -0.56 -6.18 -10.77
C TYR A 125 -0.16 -7.37 -9.88
N ALA A 126 0.43 -7.08 -8.71
CA ALA A 126 0.85 -8.10 -7.75
C ALA A 126 -0.32 -8.96 -7.24
N THR A 127 -1.51 -8.37 -7.08
CA THR A 127 -2.68 -9.04 -6.52
C THR A 127 -3.65 -9.56 -7.57
N SER A 128 -3.29 -9.53 -8.85
CA SER A 128 -4.20 -9.86 -9.96
C SER A 128 -4.80 -11.27 -9.86
N GLU A 129 -4.00 -12.27 -9.50
CA GLU A 129 -4.46 -13.64 -9.27
C GLU A 129 -5.44 -13.72 -8.09
N THR A 130 -5.13 -13.03 -6.98
CA THR A 130 -6.04 -12.98 -5.83
C THR A 130 -7.36 -12.30 -6.16
N ILE A 131 -7.34 -11.23 -6.95
CA ILE A 131 -8.57 -10.56 -7.40
C ILE A 131 -9.45 -11.54 -8.17
N GLN A 132 -8.87 -12.36 -9.07
CA GLN A 132 -9.62 -13.37 -9.80
C GLN A 132 -10.22 -14.44 -8.87
N ILE A 133 -9.45 -14.92 -7.90
CA ILE A 133 -9.92 -15.89 -6.89
C ILE A 133 -11.10 -15.31 -6.10
N LEU A 134 -11.02 -14.04 -5.66
CA LEU A 134 -12.09 -13.38 -4.91
C LEU A 134 -13.34 -13.15 -5.76
N ILE A 135 -13.18 -12.80 -7.04
CA ILE A 135 -14.31 -12.67 -7.97
C ILE A 135 -15.02 -14.01 -8.16
N GLN A 136 -14.27 -15.11 -8.36
CA GLN A 136 -14.83 -16.45 -8.47
C GLN A 136 -15.52 -16.88 -7.18
N ALA A 137 -14.92 -16.62 -6.03
CA ALA A 137 -15.52 -16.91 -4.73
C ALA A 137 -16.86 -16.16 -4.54
N ALA A 138 -16.92 -14.88 -4.93
CA ALA A 138 -18.15 -14.11 -4.89
C ALA A 138 -19.25 -14.70 -5.80
N GLN A 139 -18.88 -15.26 -6.96
CA GLN A 139 -19.81 -15.91 -7.88
C GLN A 139 -20.28 -17.29 -7.38
N ASN A 140 -19.47 -17.98 -6.57
CA ASN A 140 -19.72 -19.33 -6.08
C ASN A 140 -20.27 -19.37 -4.64
N GLY A 141 -20.89 -18.29 -4.17
CA GLY A 141 -21.52 -18.23 -2.83
C GLY A 141 -20.53 -18.06 -1.67
N GLY A 142 -19.34 -17.51 -1.92
CA GLY A 142 -18.33 -17.19 -0.91
C GLY A 142 -17.25 -18.26 -0.71
N VAL A 143 -17.23 -19.32 -1.52
CA VAL A 143 -16.23 -20.40 -1.39
C VAL A 143 -14.94 -20.02 -2.11
N VAL A 144 -13.86 -19.89 -1.35
CA VAL A 144 -12.51 -19.64 -1.88
C VAL A 144 -11.82 -20.98 -2.18
N HIS A 145 -11.65 -21.29 -3.46
CA HIS A 145 -10.87 -22.45 -3.90
C HIS A 145 -9.43 -22.01 -4.17
N VAL A 146 -8.55 -22.15 -3.18
CA VAL A 146 -7.11 -21.97 -3.38
C VAL A 146 -6.59 -23.28 -3.95
N THR A 147 -6.18 -23.30 -5.22
CA THR A 147 -5.54 -24.48 -5.82
C THR A 147 -4.12 -24.56 -5.25
N PRO A 148 -3.69 -25.71 -4.70
CA PRO A 148 -2.37 -25.87 -4.09
C PRO A 148 -1.22 -25.76 -5.10
#